data_AF-A0AAD1FQX5-F1
#
_entry.id   AF-A0AAD1FQX5-F1
#
_cell.length_a   1.000
_cell.length_b   1.000
_cell.length_c   1.000
_cell.angle_alpha   90.00
_cell.angle_beta   90.00
_cell.angle_gamma   90.00
#
_symmetry.space_group_name_H-M   'P 1'
#
loop_
_entity.id
_entity.type
_entity.pdbx_description
1 polymer ?
#
loop_
_entity_poly.entity_id
_entity_poly.type
_entity_poly.pdbx_seq_one_letter_code
_entity_poly.pdbx_strand_id
1 'polypeptide(L)'
;MKKKKVIIFFCSIILIIGVTFFLYKKFFLFPLEKKALTELIYAQKYLSEGFINKALNKKKLKIPYLGFYGIVTKYPSTKAGNISKFYAGICYYKLGNYKESIKMMNHFYAKDEFLSSIKYGIIGDAFTQIKNNNEALKNYIKAANIRENEITTPLYYYKAALLNFSIKKYRDSKFFLKKIEKKYPFFLYKDNVDKYIMFIENKL
;
A
#
# COMPACT_ATOMS: atom_id res chain seq x y z
N MET A 1 -12.57 29.03 45.10
CA MET A 1 -11.76 29.78 44.11
C MET A 1 -10.59 28.99 43.50
N LYS A 2 -9.84 28.16 44.25
CA LYS A 2 -8.67 27.40 43.72
C LYS A 2 -8.99 26.46 42.54
N LYS A 3 -10.07 25.66 42.60
CA LYS A 3 -10.47 24.75 41.50
C LYS A 3 -10.82 25.48 40.19
N LYS A 4 -11.51 26.65 40.26
CA LYS A 4 -11.83 27.47 39.07
C LYS A 4 -10.55 28.02 38.39
N LYS A 5 -9.55 28.45 39.16
CA LYS A 5 -8.25 28.93 38.62
C LYS A 5 -7.45 27.81 37.92
N VAL A 6 -7.47 26.59 38.46
CA VAL A 6 -6.83 25.42 37.83
C VAL A 6 -7.51 25.03 36.52
N ILE A 7 -8.85 25.02 36.48
CA ILE A 7 -9.61 24.71 35.26
C ILE A 7 -9.34 25.76 34.16
N ILE A 8 -9.33 27.05 34.51
CA ILE A 8 -9.02 28.13 33.56
C ILE A 8 -7.60 27.99 33.00
N PHE A 9 -6.62 27.62 33.85
CA PHE A 9 -5.24 27.38 33.43
C PHE A 9 -5.13 26.23 32.42
N PHE A 10 -5.75 25.08 32.69
CA PHE A 10 -5.76 23.95 31.75
C PHE A 10 -6.49 24.29 30.43
N CYS A 11 -7.63 24.98 30.49
CA CYS A 11 -8.34 25.44 29.29
C CYS A 11 -7.48 26.41 28.47
N SER A 12 -6.71 27.30 29.10
CA SER A 12 -5.82 28.23 28.40
C SER A 12 -4.67 27.52 27.68
N ILE A 13 -4.11 26.47 28.27
CA ILE A 13 -3.07 25.64 27.65
C ILE A 13 -3.63 24.91 26.43
N ILE A 14 -4.81 24.31 26.54
CA ILE A 14 -5.48 23.62 25.42
C ILE A 14 -5.75 24.58 24.27
N LEU A 15 -6.18 25.80 24.58
CA LEU A 15 -6.40 26.86 23.60
C LEU A 15 -5.10 27.24 22.88
N ILE A 16 -4.01 27.45 23.63
CA ILE A 16 -2.70 27.79 23.07
C ILE A 16 -2.18 26.68 22.15
N ILE A 17 -2.33 25.41 22.54
CA ILE A 17 -1.95 24.26 21.71
C ILE A 17 -2.78 24.24 20.42
N GLY A 18 -4.10 24.46 20.51
CA GLY A 18 -5.00 24.53 19.36
C GLY A 18 -4.63 25.64 18.38
N VAL A 19 -4.37 26.85 18.88
CA VAL A 19 -3.96 28.01 18.06
C VAL A 19 -2.60 27.76 17.42
N THR A 20 -1.63 27.26 18.17
CA THR A 20 -0.29 26.94 17.67
C THR A 20 -0.34 25.88 16.57
N PHE A 21 -1.14 24.82 16.76
CA PHE A 21 -1.37 23.80 15.74
C PHE A 21 -2.07 24.36 14.49
N PHE A 22 -3.06 25.24 14.66
CA PHE A 22 -3.76 25.89 13.55
C PHE A 22 -2.82 26.78 12.72
N LEU A 23 -2.02 27.62 13.39
CA LEU A 23 -1.02 28.48 12.74
C LEU A 23 0.04 27.66 12.00
N TYR A 24 0.58 26.62 12.63
CA TYR A 24 1.52 25.69 11.98
C TYR A 24 0.92 25.05 10.72
N LYS A 25 -0.34 24.60 10.80
CA LYS A 25 -1.04 24.03 9.65
C LYS A 25 -1.19 25.05 8.52
N LYS A 26 -1.69 26.25 8.82
CA LYS A 26 -1.98 27.30 7.83
C LYS A 26 -0.73 27.84 7.15
N PHE A 27 0.30 28.16 7.92
CA PHE A 27 1.48 28.85 7.40
C PHE A 27 2.60 27.92 6.90
N PHE A 28 2.68 26.67 7.40
CA PHE A 28 3.72 25.74 6.98
C PHE A 28 3.17 24.55 6.19
N LEU A 29 2.17 23.83 6.72
CA LEU A 29 1.70 22.59 6.07
C LEU A 29 0.98 22.84 4.74
N PHE A 30 0.07 23.82 4.66
CA PHE A 30 -0.65 24.14 3.42
C PHE A 30 0.25 24.51 2.22
N PRO A 31 1.24 25.43 2.35
CA PRO A 31 2.12 25.74 1.22
C PRO A 31 3.04 24.57 0.84
N LEU A 32 3.51 23.78 1.82
CA LEU A 32 4.27 22.56 1.55
C LEU A 32 3.43 21.52 0.80
N GLU A 33 2.17 21.33 1.20
CA GLU A 33 1.23 20.45 0.51
C GLU A 33 1.02 20.88 -0.94
N LYS A 34 0.79 22.18 -1.19
CA LYS A 34 0.59 22.69 -2.56
C LYS A 34 1.81 22.42 -3.44
N LYS A 35 3.02 22.67 -2.94
CA LYS A 35 4.27 22.36 -3.65
C LYS A 35 4.42 20.85 -3.90
N ALA A 36 4.17 20.03 -2.89
CA ALA A 36 4.25 18.57 -3.01
C ALA A 36 3.23 18.01 -3.99
N LEU A 37 2.02 18.58 -4.06
CA LEU A 37 0.98 18.18 -4.99
C LEU A 37 1.35 18.49 -6.44
N THR A 38 1.93 19.66 -6.72
CA THR A 38 2.44 19.99 -8.06
C THR A 38 3.48 18.97 -8.52
N GLU A 39 4.44 18.64 -7.67
CA GLU A 39 5.47 17.63 -7.95
C GLU A 39 4.87 16.23 -8.17
N LEU A 40 3.85 15.88 -7.38
CA LEU A 40 3.14 14.61 -7.49
C LEU A 40 2.44 14.46 -8.84
N ILE A 41 1.78 15.51 -9.34
CA ILE A 41 1.09 15.50 -10.63
C ILE A 41 2.10 15.22 -11.77
N TYR A 42 3.26 15.86 -11.75
CA TYR A 42 4.32 15.58 -12.72
C TYR A 42 4.79 14.12 -12.63
N ALA A 43 5.08 13.62 -11.43
CA ALA A 43 5.52 12.23 -11.24
C ALA A 43 4.47 11.22 -11.73
N GLN A 44 3.17 11.47 -11.48
CA GLN A 44 2.07 10.64 -11.96
C GLN A 44 1.96 10.64 -13.49
N LYS A 45 2.13 11.80 -14.13
CA LYS A 45 2.14 11.91 -15.61
C LYS A 45 3.20 11.00 -16.22
N TYR A 46 4.44 11.08 -15.75
CA TYR A 46 5.52 10.22 -16.27
C TYR A 46 5.26 8.73 -15.98
N LEU A 47 4.63 8.41 -14.85
CA LEU A 47 4.25 7.02 -14.56
C LEU A 47 3.18 6.54 -15.55
N SER A 48 2.16 7.35 -15.86
CA SER A 48 1.12 7.00 -16.83
C SER A 48 1.66 6.84 -18.26
N GLU A 49 2.73 7.56 -18.60
CA GLU A 49 3.45 7.42 -19.87
C GLU A 49 4.43 6.23 -19.88
N GLY A 50 4.52 5.46 -18.78
CA GLY A 50 5.40 4.30 -18.68
C GLY A 50 6.87 4.61 -18.32
N PHE A 51 7.22 5.88 -18.09
CA PHE A 51 8.57 6.30 -17.73
C PHE A 51 8.87 6.10 -16.23
N ILE A 52 8.90 4.84 -15.79
CA ILE A 52 9.01 4.46 -14.36
C ILE A 52 10.25 5.08 -13.69
N ASN A 53 11.42 5.06 -14.35
CA ASN A 53 12.65 5.64 -13.80
C ASN A 53 12.55 7.17 -13.61
N LYS A 54 11.88 7.88 -14.54
CA LYS A 54 11.65 9.33 -14.45
C LYS A 54 10.62 9.65 -13.36
N ALA A 55 9.54 8.88 -13.30
CA ALA A 55 8.51 9.02 -12.28
C ALA A 55 9.06 8.81 -10.85
N LEU A 56 9.94 7.82 -10.66
CA LEU A 56 10.59 7.57 -9.36
C LEU A 56 11.67 8.61 -9.03
N ASN A 57 12.53 8.93 -10.00
CA ASN A 57 13.67 9.85 -9.91
C ASN A 57 14.65 9.62 -8.73
N LYS A 58 14.95 8.36 -8.38
CA LYS A 58 15.93 8.06 -7.30
C LYS A 58 17.36 8.54 -7.62
N LYS A 59 17.76 8.46 -8.89
CA LYS A 59 19.12 8.82 -9.35
C LYS A 59 19.35 10.34 -9.49
N LYS A 60 18.42 11.18 -9.02
CA LYS A 60 18.45 12.64 -9.22
C LYS A 60 18.76 13.00 -10.68
N LEU A 61 18.00 12.39 -11.60
CA LEU A 61 18.06 12.76 -13.00
C LEU A 61 17.84 14.28 -13.09
N LYS A 62 18.54 14.96 -14.00
CA LYS A 62 18.38 16.40 -14.23
C LYS A 62 17.04 16.66 -14.93
N ILE A 63 15.95 16.56 -14.18
CA ILE A 63 14.57 16.79 -14.61
C ILE A 63 13.96 17.90 -13.73
N PRO A 64 13.01 18.69 -14.23
CA PRO A 64 12.52 19.90 -13.55
C PRO A 64 11.59 19.61 -12.36
N TYR A 65 11.54 18.38 -11.87
CA TYR A 65 10.66 17.91 -10.80
C TYR A 65 11.34 16.83 -9.95
N LEU A 66 10.78 16.54 -8.79
CA LEU A 66 11.39 15.70 -7.76
C LEU A 66 11.24 14.20 -8.02
N GLY A 67 10.15 13.77 -8.64
CA GLY A 67 9.71 12.37 -8.71
C GLY A 67 9.27 11.83 -7.35
N PHE A 68 8.64 10.65 -7.32
CA PHE A 68 8.06 10.11 -6.08
C PHE A 68 9.10 9.98 -4.95
N TYR A 69 10.34 9.57 -5.25
CA TYR A 69 11.39 9.49 -4.24
C TYR A 69 11.75 10.86 -3.65
N GLY A 70 11.88 11.88 -4.49
CA GLY A 70 12.18 13.24 -4.04
C GLY A 70 11.03 13.85 -3.22
N ILE A 71 9.77 13.55 -3.57
CA ILE A 71 8.61 14.00 -2.80
C ILE A 71 8.57 13.32 -1.43
N VAL A 72 8.81 12.01 -1.36
CA VAL A 72 8.86 11.26 -0.08
C VAL A 72 9.95 11.81 0.85
N THR A 73 11.10 12.23 0.31
CA THR A 73 12.21 12.76 1.11
C THR A 73 12.02 14.22 1.50
N LYS A 74 11.52 15.07 0.60
CA LYS A 74 11.37 16.51 0.83
C LYS A 74 10.08 16.90 1.54
N TYR A 75 9.01 16.13 1.35
CA TYR A 75 7.67 16.43 1.88
C TYR A 75 7.05 15.22 2.61
N PRO A 76 7.75 14.55 3.55
CA PRO A 76 7.29 13.29 4.15
C PRO A 76 5.97 13.39 4.93
N SER A 77 5.66 14.59 5.46
CA SER A 77 4.51 14.86 6.32
C SER A 77 3.27 15.38 5.57
N THR A 78 3.35 15.54 4.24
CA THR A 78 2.21 15.99 3.42
C THR A 78 1.38 14.79 2.94
N LYS A 79 0.13 15.03 2.55
CA LYS A 79 -0.72 13.99 1.93
C LYS A 79 -0.13 13.56 0.59
N ALA A 80 0.36 14.49 -0.22
CA ALA A 80 1.10 14.19 -1.44
C ALA A 80 2.37 13.36 -1.17
N GLY A 81 3.08 13.62 -0.07
CA GLY A 81 4.18 12.79 0.42
C GLY A 81 3.76 11.37 0.73
N ASN A 82 2.64 11.20 1.44
CA ASN A 82 2.08 9.89 1.73
C ASN A 82 1.67 9.14 0.45
N ILE A 83 0.95 9.78 -0.48
CA ILE A 83 0.58 9.19 -1.77
C ILE A 83 1.82 8.80 -2.58
N SER A 84 2.87 9.63 -2.53
CA SER A 84 4.14 9.34 -3.20
C SER A 84 4.83 8.09 -2.65
N LYS A 85 4.63 7.72 -1.38
CA LYS A 85 5.16 6.45 -0.85
C LYS A 85 4.52 5.25 -1.55
N PHE A 86 3.20 5.29 -1.76
CA PHE A 86 2.48 4.23 -2.47
C PHE A 86 3.00 4.08 -3.91
N TYR A 87 3.06 5.17 -4.66
CA TYR A 87 3.58 5.13 -6.04
C TYR A 87 5.07 4.80 -6.12
N ALA A 88 5.90 5.30 -5.19
CA ALA A 88 7.30 4.91 -5.11
C ALA A 88 7.44 3.40 -4.89
N GLY A 89 6.61 2.80 -4.03
CA GLY A 89 6.59 1.35 -3.81
C GLY A 89 6.24 0.58 -5.07
N ILE A 90 5.23 1.02 -5.83
CA ILE A 90 4.90 0.43 -7.15
C ILE A 90 6.07 0.55 -8.13
N CYS A 91 6.68 1.74 -8.24
CA CYS A 91 7.82 1.94 -9.12
C CYS A 91 9.01 1.04 -8.73
N TYR A 92 9.32 0.95 -7.44
CA TYR A 92 10.38 0.06 -6.96
C TYR A 92 10.08 -1.40 -7.28
N TYR A 93 8.83 -1.86 -7.10
CA TYR A 93 8.43 -3.21 -7.47
C TYR A 93 8.64 -3.47 -8.95
N LYS A 94 8.17 -2.57 -9.83
CA LYS A 94 8.31 -2.70 -11.28
C LYS A 94 9.78 -2.67 -11.74
N LEU A 95 10.65 -2.01 -10.99
CA LEU A 95 12.10 -1.98 -11.25
C LEU A 95 12.87 -3.17 -10.63
N GLY A 96 12.17 -4.15 -10.05
CA GLY A 96 12.81 -5.31 -9.39
C GLY A 96 13.42 -4.99 -8.01
N ASN A 97 13.24 -3.78 -7.49
CA ASN A 97 13.77 -3.33 -6.20
C ASN A 97 12.79 -3.69 -5.06
N TYR A 98 12.58 -4.98 -4.85
CA TYR A 98 11.51 -5.49 -3.98
C TYR A 98 11.64 -5.07 -2.50
N LYS A 99 12.86 -5.03 -1.96
CA LYS A 99 13.10 -4.56 -0.57
C LYS A 99 12.68 -3.10 -0.37
N GLU A 100 12.98 -2.25 -1.35
CA GLU A 100 12.59 -0.83 -1.32
C GLU A 100 11.09 -0.66 -1.52
N SER A 101 10.45 -1.51 -2.34
CA SER A 101 8.99 -1.57 -2.46
C SER A 101 8.33 -1.84 -1.11
N ILE A 102 8.77 -2.89 -0.41
CA ILE A 102 8.27 -3.26 0.93
C ILE A 102 8.45 -2.09 1.90
N LYS A 103 9.63 -1.45 1.90
CA LYS A 103 9.91 -0.29 2.75
C LYS A 103 8.93 0.86 2.48
N MET A 104 8.76 1.24 1.21
CA MET A 104 7.85 2.32 0.84
C MET A 104 6.39 2.00 1.21
N MET A 105 5.94 0.76 0.94
CA MET A 105 4.61 0.32 1.29
C MET A 105 4.38 0.30 2.81
N ASN A 106 5.36 -0.12 3.60
CA ASN A 106 5.25 -0.08 5.06
C ASN A 106 5.09 1.35 5.60
N HIS A 107 5.81 2.32 5.03
CA HIS A 107 5.70 3.73 5.42
C HIS A 107 4.47 4.45 4.84
N PHE A 108 3.80 3.88 3.84
CA PHE A 108 2.54 4.39 3.30
C PHE A 108 1.40 4.15 4.29
N TYR A 109 0.68 5.22 4.61
CA TYR A 109 -0.57 5.16 5.36
C TYR A 109 -1.75 5.05 4.40
N ALA A 110 -2.43 3.90 4.41
CA ALA A 110 -3.65 3.72 3.64
C ALA A 110 -4.81 4.43 4.34
N LYS A 111 -5.52 5.29 3.60
CA LYS A 111 -6.64 6.08 4.13
C LYS A 111 -7.91 5.23 4.31
N ASP A 112 -8.05 4.19 3.52
CA ASP A 112 -9.20 3.30 3.50
C ASP A 112 -8.76 1.84 3.42
N GLU A 113 -9.73 0.96 3.67
CA GLU A 113 -9.56 -0.49 3.69
C GLU A 113 -9.14 -1.04 2.33
N PHE A 114 -9.64 -0.46 1.23
CA PHE A 114 -9.32 -0.91 -0.11
C PHE A 114 -7.84 -0.69 -0.46
N LEU A 115 -7.32 0.51 -0.21
CA LEU A 115 -5.90 0.83 -0.35
C LEU A 115 -5.03 0.06 0.64
N SER A 116 -5.56 -0.27 1.81
CA SER A 116 -4.87 -1.11 2.79
C SER A 116 -4.70 -2.54 2.25
N SER A 117 -5.74 -3.13 1.65
CA SER A 117 -5.65 -4.42 0.98
C SER A 117 -4.62 -4.39 -0.14
N ILE A 118 -4.63 -3.35 -0.97
CA ILE A 118 -3.64 -3.20 -2.06
C ILE A 118 -2.21 -3.09 -1.52
N LYS A 119 -1.99 -2.30 -0.47
CA LYS A 119 -0.68 -2.16 0.19
C LYS A 119 -0.13 -3.54 0.60
N TYR A 120 -0.91 -4.33 1.33
CA TYR A 120 -0.45 -5.66 1.76
C TYR A 120 -0.33 -6.65 0.61
N GLY A 121 -1.18 -6.53 -0.41
CA GLY A 121 -1.03 -7.26 -1.66
C GLY A 121 0.32 -7.04 -2.33
N ILE A 122 0.73 -5.78 -2.49
CA ILE A 122 2.03 -5.45 -3.11
C ILE A 122 3.21 -5.88 -2.23
N ILE A 123 3.07 -5.80 -0.89
CA ILE A 123 4.07 -6.35 0.03
C ILE A 123 4.20 -7.87 -0.16
N GLY A 124 3.08 -8.58 -0.28
CA GLY A 124 3.06 -10.02 -0.54
C GLY A 124 3.70 -10.39 -1.89
N ASP A 125 3.39 -9.63 -2.93
CA ASP A 125 4.00 -9.76 -4.26
C ASP A 125 5.52 -9.57 -4.17
N ALA A 126 5.97 -8.51 -3.49
CA ALA A 126 7.40 -8.23 -3.32
C ALA A 126 8.13 -9.33 -2.53
N PHE A 127 7.52 -9.87 -1.47
CA PHE A 127 8.09 -10.99 -0.72
C PHE A 127 8.17 -12.28 -1.54
N THR A 128 7.18 -12.51 -2.42
CA THR A 128 7.19 -13.66 -3.35
C THR A 128 8.41 -13.58 -4.27
N GLN A 129 8.71 -12.38 -4.80
CA GLN A 129 9.83 -12.17 -5.72
C GLN A 129 11.20 -12.40 -5.05
N ILE A 130 11.32 -12.17 -3.75
CA ILE A 130 12.53 -12.48 -2.97
C ILE A 130 12.49 -13.86 -2.31
N LYS A 131 11.59 -14.74 -2.74
CA LYS A 131 11.41 -16.13 -2.25
C LYS A 131 11.13 -16.26 -0.76
N ASN A 132 10.67 -15.19 -0.11
CA ASN A 132 10.22 -15.24 1.28
C ASN A 132 8.73 -15.62 1.33
N ASN A 133 8.46 -16.90 1.08
CA ASN A 133 7.10 -17.42 0.92
C ASN A 133 6.24 -17.27 2.18
N ASN A 134 6.85 -17.34 3.37
CA ASN A 134 6.13 -17.20 4.63
C ASN A 134 5.59 -15.77 4.81
N GLU A 135 6.42 -14.76 4.61
CA GLU A 135 5.98 -13.37 4.69
C GLU A 135 5.04 -13.01 3.53
N ALA A 136 5.25 -13.55 2.34
CA ALA A 136 4.33 -13.38 1.22
C ALA A 136 2.92 -13.88 1.58
N LEU A 137 2.82 -15.11 2.09
CA LEU A 137 1.54 -15.72 2.46
C LEU A 137 0.83 -14.93 3.57
N LYS A 138 1.55 -14.52 4.62
CA LYS A 138 1.00 -13.67 5.69
C LYS A 138 0.39 -12.38 5.13
N ASN A 139 1.09 -11.72 4.22
CA ASN A 139 0.63 -10.46 3.64
C ASN A 139 -0.56 -10.64 2.69
N TYR A 140 -0.61 -11.72 1.90
CA TYR A 140 -1.80 -12.03 1.09
C TYR A 140 -3.02 -12.34 1.95
N ILE A 141 -2.88 -13.16 3.00
CA ILE A 141 -4.00 -13.47 3.91
C ILE A 141 -4.47 -12.19 4.60
N LYS A 142 -3.55 -11.33 5.05
CA LYS A 142 -3.89 -10.03 5.62
C LYS A 142 -4.64 -9.15 4.63
N ALA A 143 -4.16 -9.06 3.39
CA ALA A 143 -4.80 -8.28 2.33
C ALA A 143 -6.22 -8.76 2.02
N ALA A 144 -6.44 -10.09 1.99
CA ALA A 144 -7.76 -10.68 1.76
C ALA A 144 -8.75 -10.39 2.89
N ASN A 145 -8.25 -10.31 4.13
CA ASN A 145 -9.07 -10.24 5.34
C ASN A 145 -9.24 -8.82 5.92
N ILE A 146 -8.70 -7.77 5.26
CA ILE A 146 -8.88 -6.40 5.74
C ILE A 146 -10.36 -5.99 5.72
N ARG A 147 -11.05 -6.27 4.62
CA ARG A 147 -12.48 -6.10 4.46
C ARG A 147 -12.96 -7.09 3.41
N GLU A 148 -13.96 -7.90 3.74
CA GLU A 148 -14.53 -8.83 2.76
C GLU A 148 -15.18 -8.05 1.60
N ASN A 149 -14.80 -8.38 0.36
CA ASN A 149 -15.40 -7.82 -0.87
C ASN A 149 -15.11 -8.70 -2.08
N GLU A 150 -15.91 -8.53 -3.13
CA GLU A 150 -15.89 -9.32 -4.38
C GLU A 150 -14.61 -9.18 -5.21
N ILE A 151 -13.74 -8.20 -4.92
CA ILE A 151 -12.57 -7.89 -5.75
C ILE A 151 -11.28 -8.33 -5.07
N THR A 152 -10.93 -7.71 -3.95
CA THR A 152 -9.62 -7.90 -3.31
C THR A 152 -9.55 -9.16 -2.46
N THR A 153 -10.64 -9.60 -1.83
CA THR A 153 -10.65 -10.83 -1.04
C THR A 153 -10.34 -12.07 -1.88
N PRO A 154 -11.09 -12.38 -2.96
CA PRO A 154 -10.77 -13.53 -3.79
C PRO A 154 -9.44 -13.36 -4.52
N LEU A 155 -9.04 -12.14 -4.91
CA LEU A 155 -7.73 -11.89 -5.54
C LEU A 155 -6.56 -12.31 -4.64
N TYR A 156 -6.58 -11.93 -3.37
CA TYR A 156 -5.48 -12.23 -2.47
C TYR A 156 -5.52 -13.65 -1.91
N TYR A 157 -6.70 -14.26 -1.75
CA TYR A 157 -6.79 -15.70 -1.55
C TYR A 157 -6.26 -16.48 -2.76
N TYR A 158 -6.51 -16.01 -3.98
CA TYR A 158 -6.00 -16.66 -5.19
C TYR A 158 -4.47 -16.59 -5.24
N LYS A 159 -3.88 -15.43 -4.96
CA LYS A 159 -2.42 -15.29 -4.84
C LYS A 159 -1.82 -16.19 -3.74
N ALA A 160 -2.48 -16.29 -2.58
CA ALA A 160 -2.09 -17.22 -1.52
C ALA A 160 -2.17 -18.70 -1.96
N ALA A 161 -3.21 -19.06 -2.73
CA ALA A 161 -3.36 -20.39 -3.29
C ALA A 161 -2.25 -20.73 -4.28
N LEU A 162 -1.94 -19.81 -5.21
CA LEU A 162 -0.90 -19.99 -6.22
C LEU A 162 0.49 -20.12 -5.59
N LEU A 163 0.77 -19.33 -4.56
CA LEU A 163 2.03 -19.44 -3.82
C LEU A 163 2.17 -20.83 -3.18
N ASN A 164 1.14 -21.30 -2.45
CA ASN A 164 1.14 -22.65 -1.86
C ASN A 164 1.25 -23.76 -2.91
N PHE A 165 0.58 -23.59 -4.06
CA PHE A 165 0.68 -24.51 -5.18
C PHE A 165 2.12 -24.62 -5.71
N SER A 166 2.79 -23.48 -5.91
CA SER A 166 4.16 -23.45 -6.43
C SER A 166 5.18 -24.13 -5.52
N ILE A 167 4.91 -24.17 -4.21
CA ILE A 167 5.75 -24.85 -3.21
C ILE A 167 5.22 -26.24 -2.84
N LYS A 168 4.33 -26.80 -3.66
CA LYS A 168 3.74 -28.15 -3.52
C LYS A 168 2.93 -28.37 -2.23
N LYS A 169 2.52 -27.28 -1.55
CA LYS A 169 1.58 -27.34 -0.41
C LYS A 169 0.14 -27.39 -0.93
N TYR A 170 -0.21 -28.52 -1.55
CA TYR A 170 -1.48 -28.65 -2.27
C TYR A 170 -2.72 -28.58 -1.38
N ARG A 171 -2.65 -29.11 -0.15
CA ARG A 171 -3.76 -29.02 0.82
C ARG A 171 -4.09 -27.56 1.18
N ASP A 172 -3.06 -26.76 1.48
CA ASP A 172 -3.21 -25.33 1.80
C ASP A 172 -3.70 -24.54 0.59
N SER A 173 -3.19 -24.86 -0.60
CA SER A 173 -3.64 -24.27 -1.86
C SER A 173 -5.13 -24.52 -2.09
N LYS A 174 -5.56 -25.79 -2.01
CA LYS A 174 -6.96 -26.20 -2.17
C LYS A 174 -7.90 -25.50 -1.18
N PHE A 175 -7.47 -25.30 0.06
CA PHE A 175 -8.25 -24.60 1.07
C PHE A 175 -8.63 -23.18 0.63
N PHE A 176 -7.67 -22.39 0.12
CA PHE A 176 -7.96 -21.04 -0.37
C PHE A 176 -8.80 -21.07 -1.65
N LEU A 177 -8.53 -21.99 -2.58
CA LEU A 177 -9.30 -22.11 -3.82
C LEU A 177 -10.77 -22.46 -3.56
N LYS A 178 -11.05 -23.40 -2.64
CA LYS A 178 -12.42 -23.77 -2.25
C LYS A 178 -13.17 -22.63 -1.56
N LYS A 179 -12.47 -21.78 -0.79
CA LYS A 179 -13.08 -20.53 -0.30
C LYS A 179 -13.51 -19.62 -1.44
N ILE A 180 -12.69 -19.51 -2.48
CA ILE A 180 -12.99 -18.67 -3.65
C ILE A 180 -14.20 -19.23 -4.40
N GLU A 181 -14.14 -20.51 -4.76
CA GLU A 181 -15.20 -21.23 -5.47
C GLU A 181 -16.57 -21.08 -4.80
N LYS A 182 -16.63 -21.19 -3.46
CA LYS A 182 -17.89 -21.13 -2.70
C LYS A 182 -18.45 -19.71 -2.55
N LYS A 183 -17.60 -18.70 -2.32
CA LYS A 183 -18.03 -17.36 -1.92
C LYS A 183 -18.04 -16.34 -3.06
N TYR A 184 -17.22 -16.53 -4.10
CA TYR A 184 -16.99 -15.52 -5.14
C TYR A 184 -17.15 -16.16 -6.53
N PRO A 185 -18.38 -16.57 -6.91
CA PRO A 185 -18.63 -17.27 -8.18
C PRO A 185 -18.31 -16.42 -9.41
N PHE A 186 -18.35 -15.10 -9.30
CA PHE A 186 -18.05 -14.14 -10.38
C PHE A 186 -16.61 -13.61 -10.35
N PHE A 187 -15.72 -14.25 -9.59
CA PHE A 187 -14.32 -13.85 -9.54
C PHE A 187 -13.67 -13.94 -10.92
N LEU A 188 -12.89 -12.92 -11.29
CA LEU A 188 -12.26 -12.78 -12.61
C LEU A 188 -11.49 -14.03 -13.08
N TYR A 189 -10.90 -14.79 -12.16
CA TYR A 189 -10.11 -15.99 -12.48
C TYR A 189 -10.81 -17.30 -12.06
N LYS A 190 -12.15 -17.35 -12.06
CA LYS A 190 -12.93 -18.54 -11.65
C LYS A 190 -12.51 -19.81 -12.39
N ASP A 191 -12.35 -19.76 -13.72
CA ASP A 191 -11.93 -20.93 -14.50
C ASP A 191 -10.55 -21.47 -14.08
N ASN A 192 -9.62 -20.57 -13.71
CA ASN A 192 -8.33 -20.99 -13.18
C ASN A 192 -8.47 -21.65 -11.81
N VAL A 193 -9.33 -21.10 -10.95
CA VAL A 193 -9.61 -21.69 -9.62
C VAL A 193 -10.06 -23.14 -9.77
N ASP A 194 -11.01 -23.41 -10.67
CA ASP A 194 -11.55 -24.74 -10.90
C ASP A 194 -10.49 -25.70 -11.46
N LYS A 195 -9.69 -25.23 -12.44
CA LYS A 195 -8.57 -26.01 -13.00
C LYS A 195 -7.55 -26.39 -11.93
N TYR A 196 -7.18 -25.47 -11.03
CA TYR A 196 -6.23 -25.78 -9.96
C TYR A 196 -6.83 -26.75 -8.93
N ILE A 197 -8.11 -26.62 -8.59
CA ILE A 197 -8.80 -27.56 -7.69
C ILE A 197 -8.75 -28.97 -8.28
N MET A 198 -9.18 -29.12 -9.55
CA MET A 198 -9.21 -30.41 -10.24
C MET A 198 -7.81 -31.03 -10.34
N PHE A 199 -6.79 -30.23 -10.68
CA PHE A 199 -5.41 -30.71 -10.71
C PHE A 199 -4.95 -31.24 -9.35
N ILE A 200 -5.25 -30.51 -8.27
CA ILE A 200 -4.86 -30.91 -6.92
C ILE A 200 -5.58 -32.20 -6.51
N GLU A 201 -6.87 -32.32 -6.85
CA GLU A 201 -7.67 -33.51 -6.54
C GLU A 201 -7.18 -34.76 -7.25
N ASN A 202 -6.71 -34.64 -8.49
CA ASN A 202 -6.13 -35.77 -9.22
C ASN A 202 -4.74 -36.20 -8.71
N LYS A 203 -4.13 -35.42 -7.82
CA LYS A 203 -2.76 -35.66 -7.31
C LYS A 203 -2.71 -36.12 -5.86
N LEU A 204 -3.78 -35.90 -5.10
CA LEU A 204 -3.93 -36.32 -3.71
C LEU A 204 -4.63 -37.67 -3.65
#